data_AF-W1DT56-F1
#
_entry.id   AF-W1DT56-F1
#
_cell.length_a   1.000
_cell.length_b   1.000
_cell.length_c   1.000
_cell.angle_alpha   90.00
_cell.angle_beta   90.00
_cell.angle_gamma   90.00
#
_symmetry.space_group_name_H-M   'P 1'
#
loop_
_entity.id
_entity.type
_entity.pdbx_description
1 polymer ?
#
loop_
_entity_poly.entity_id
_entity_poly.type
_entity_poly.pdbx_seq_one_letter_code
_entity_poly.pdbx_strand_id
1 'polypeptide(L)'
;MKMATTWSSALALAALISLPLQAAEPVKVGSKIDTEGALLGNMIQQVLESHGVKTINKIQLGTTPVVRGAIVAGELDIYPEYTGNGAFFFKDENDPAWKNAQQGYEKVKRLDQEKHQLVWLTPAPANNTWTIAVRQDLAEKNKLTSLADLSRYLKQGGEFKLAASAEFIERPDALPAFEKRMASTSTRTSCCRWPGAIRR
;
A
#
# COMPACT_ATOMS: atom_id res chain seq x y z
N MET A 1 43.27 74.93 20.39
CA MET A 1 41.90 74.39 20.41
C MET A 1 41.69 73.61 19.11
N LYS A 2 41.76 72.27 19.14
CA LYS A 2 41.66 71.39 17.95
C LYS A 2 40.21 70.93 17.81
N MET A 3 39.54 71.28 16.71
CA MET A 3 38.26 70.67 16.34
C MET A 3 38.54 69.58 15.30
N ALA A 4 38.33 68.32 15.68
CA ALA A 4 38.36 67.19 14.78
C ALA A 4 36.91 66.84 14.41
N THR A 5 36.57 67.03 13.14
CA THR A 5 35.23 66.78 12.60
C THR A 5 35.15 65.32 12.15
N THR A 6 34.45 64.50 12.92
CA THR A 6 34.17 63.08 12.64
C THR A 6 33.01 62.94 11.65
N TRP A 7 33.31 62.69 10.37
CA TRP A 7 32.31 62.36 9.34
C TRP A 7 32.75 61.10 8.61
N SER A 8 32.45 59.92 9.15
CA SER A 8 32.62 58.63 8.43
C SER A 8 31.83 57.53 9.14
N SER A 9 30.50 57.63 9.17
CA SER A 9 29.65 56.56 9.72
C SER A 9 28.25 56.58 9.11
N ALA A 10 28.12 56.43 7.79
CA ALA A 10 26.79 56.36 7.16
C ALA A 10 26.67 55.43 5.93
N LEU A 11 27.62 54.52 5.70
CA LEU A 11 27.64 53.68 4.48
C LEU A 11 27.66 52.16 4.73
N ALA A 12 27.22 51.70 5.91
CA ALA A 12 27.22 50.28 6.26
C ALA A 12 25.83 49.67 6.47
N LEU A 13 24.75 50.26 5.93
CA LEU A 13 23.37 49.82 6.21
C LEU A 13 22.50 49.57 4.95
N ALA A 14 23.09 49.03 3.87
CA ALA A 14 22.31 48.70 2.66
C ALA A 14 22.61 47.30 2.05
N ALA A 15 23.33 46.41 2.75
CA ALA A 15 23.72 45.10 2.21
C ALA A 15 23.04 43.89 2.88
N LEU A 16 21.97 44.10 3.65
CA LEU A 16 21.19 43.02 4.25
C LEU A 16 19.84 42.91 3.55
N ILE A 17 19.46 41.66 3.26
CA ILE A 17 18.18 41.21 2.69
C ILE A 17 18.17 41.10 1.16
N SER A 18 19.01 40.21 0.64
CA SER A 18 18.64 39.42 -0.54
C SER A 18 18.96 37.97 -0.22
N LEU A 19 18.26 37.40 0.76
CA LEU A 19 18.19 35.96 0.88
C LEU A 19 17.44 35.47 -0.35
N PRO A 20 18.02 34.63 -1.22
CA PRO A 20 17.24 33.98 -2.25
C PRO A 20 16.15 33.21 -1.52
N LEU A 21 14.89 33.52 -1.85
CA LEU A 21 13.75 32.72 -1.44
C LEU A 21 13.97 31.36 -2.12
N GLN A 22 14.60 30.41 -1.43
CA GLN A 22 14.82 29.06 -1.95
C GLN A 22 13.44 28.49 -2.24
N ALA A 23 13.05 28.51 -3.53
CA ALA A 23 11.81 27.90 -3.95
C ALA A 23 11.86 26.43 -3.52
N ALA A 24 10.83 25.97 -2.81
CA ALA A 24 10.74 24.57 -2.42
C ALA A 24 10.90 23.69 -3.66
N GLU A 25 11.78 22.68 -3.58
CA GLU A 25 11.94 21.74 -4.68
C GLU A 25 10.60 21.04 -4.97
N PRO A 26 10.26 20.78 -6.25
CA PRO A 26 9.04 20.06 -6.58
C PRO A 26 9.03 18.64 -5.98
N VAL A 27 7.88 18.21 -5.48
CA VAL A 27 7.68 16.89 -4.90
C VAL A 27 7.66 15.82 -6.00
N LYS A 28 8.57 14.85 -5.93
CA LYS A 28 8.67 13.71 -6.86
C LYS A 28 7.61 12.65 -6.51
N VAL A 29 6.51 12.64 -7.25
CA VAL A 29 5.37 11.74 -7.04
C VAL A 29 5.54 10.48 -7.89
N GLY A 30 5.59 9.32 -7.25
CA GLY A 30 5.78 8.03 -7.91
C GLY A 30 4.62 7.06 -7.74
N SER A 31 4.72 5.93 -8.43
CA SER A 31 3.87 4.75 -8.18
C SER A 31 4.52 3.49 -8.75
N LYS A 32 3.90 2.35 -8.43
CA LYS A 32 4.15 1.09 -9.12
C LYS A 32 3.57 1.12 -10.54
N ILE A 33 4.08 0.23 -11.41
CA ILE A 33 3.77 0.16 -12.84
C ILE A 33 2.40 -0.46 -13.17
N ASP A 34 1.70 -1.02 -12.20
CA ASP A 34 0.37 -1.61 -12.35
C ASP A 34 -0.74 -0.55 -12.48
N THR A 35 -1.94 -0.99 -12.89
CA THR A 35 -3.09 -0.10 -13.13
C THR A 35 -3.51 0.67 -11.87
N GLU A 36 -3.51 0.01 -10.70
CA GLU A 36 -3.84 0.68 -9.43
C GLU A 36 -2.75 1.70 -9.07
N GLY A 37 -1.48 1.37 -9.29
CA GLY A 37 -0.38 2.31 -9.16
C GLY A 37 -0.58 3.57 -10.02
N ALA A 38 -0.95 3.41 -11.29
CA ALA A 38 -1.25 4.54 -12.18
C ALA A 38 -2.40 5.41 -11.64
N LEU A 39 -3.50 4.79 -11.21
CA LEU A 39 -4.65 5.49 -10.66
C LEU A 39 -4.28 6.28 -9.39
N LEU A 40 -3.72 5.61 -8.39
CA LEU A 40 -3.42 6.20 -7.09
C LEU A 40 -2.29 7.25 -7.18
N GLY A 41 -1.28 7.02 -8.02
CA GLY A 41 -0.22 7.99 -8.28
C GLY A 41 -0.77 9.29 -8.87
N ASN A 42 -1.66 9.19 -9.87
CA ASN A 42 -2.30 10.37 -10.47
C ASN A 42 -3.22 11.09 -9.48
N MET A 43 -3.92 10.36 -8.61
CA MET A 43 -4.74 10.98 -7.55
C MET A 43 -3.87 11.81 -6.59
N ILE A 44 -2.75 11.25 -6.11
CA ILE A 44 -1.82 11.96 -5.22
C ILE A 44 -1.28 13.21 -5.90
N GLN A 45 -0.81 13.10 -7.14
CA GLN A 45 -0.26 14.23 -7.90
C GLN A 45 -1.29 15.36 -8.04
N GLN A 46 -2.51 15.03 -8.48
CA GLN A 46 -3.57 16.03 -8.65
C GLN A 46 -3.97 16.71 -7.34
N VAL A 47 -4.02 15.97 -6.23
CA VAL A 47 -4.31 16.56 -4.91
C VAL A 47 -3.23 17.56 -4.51
N LEU A 48 -1.94 17.20 -4.69
CA LEU A 48 -0.83 18.11 -4.40
C LEU A 48 -0.87 19.37 -5.28
N GLU A 49 -1.03 19.19 -6.59
CA GLU A 49 -1.08 20.30 -7.55
C GLU A 49 -2.28 21.23 -7.30
N SER A 50 -3.44 20.68 -6.94
CA SER A 50 -4.64 21.48 -6.61
C SER A 50 -4.46 22.38 -5.38
N HIS A 51 -3.48 22.07 -4.51
CA HIS A 51 -3.11 22.87 -3.35
C HIS A 51 -1.85 23.73 -3.60
N GLY A 52 -1.43 23.87 -4.85
CA GLY A 52 -0.29 24.72 -5.24
C GLY A 52 1.09 24.10 -4.97
N VAL A 53 1.17 22.82 -4.61
CA VAL A 53 2.43 22.10 -4.46
C VAL A 53 2.94 21.73 -5.84
N LYS A 54 4.15 22.19 -6.19
CA LYS A 54 4.80 21.78 -7.44
C LYS A 54 5.23 20.32 -7.34
N THR A 55 5.07 19.59 -8.43
CA THR A 55 5.34 18.15 -8.51
C THR A 55 6.23 17.81 -9.71
N ILE A 56 6.96 16.71 -9.59
CA ILE A 56 7.60 16.01 -10.70
C ILE A 56 6.90 14.65 -10.83
N ASN A 57 6.35 14.38 -12.01
CA ASN A 57 5.68 13.12 -12.30
C ASN A 57 6.73 12.01 -12.52
N LYS A 58 6.74 11.01 -11.63
CA LYS A 58 7.45 9.74 -11.73
C LYS A 58 6.49 8.55 -11.56
N ILE A 59 5.23 8.72 -11.96
CA ILE A 59 4.19 7.69 -11.88
C ILE A 59 4.58 6.50 -12.77
N GLN A 60 4.22 5.29 -12.32
CA GLN A 60 4.57 4.01 -12.95
C GLN A 60 6.08 3.79 -13.12
N LEU A 61 6.88 4.24 -12.16
CA LEU A 61 8.34 4.15 -12.20
C LEU A 61 8.85 2.71 -12.34
N GLY A 62 8.18 1.72 -11.73
CA GLY A 62 8.57 0.33 -11.84
C GLY A 62 7.88 -0.62 -10.87
N THR A 63 8.53 -1.73 -10.58
CA THR A 63 8.07 -2.73 -9.62
C THR A 63 8.38 -2.31 -8.18
N THR A 64 7.82 -3.03 -7.20
CA THR A 64 8.01 -2.73 -5.76
C THR A 64 9.48 -2.50 -5.37
N PRO A 65 10.47 -3.33 -5.74
CA PRO A 65 11.87 -3.10 -5.35
C PRO A 65 12.46 -1.81 -5.94
N VAL A 66 12.07 -1.45 -7.17
CA VAL A 66 12.53 -0.23 -7.84
C VAL A 66 12.01 1.00 -7.12
N VAL A 67 10.69 1.05 -6.87
CA VAL A 67 10.04 2.18 -6.20
C VAL A 67 10.51 2.29 -4.75
N ARG A 68 10.69 1.16 -4.06
CA ARG A 68 11.20 1.11 -2.68
C ARG A 68 12.64 1.61 -2.60
N GLY A 69 13.50 1.21 -3.54
CA GLY A 69 14.87 1.71 -3.62
C GLY A 69 14.90 3.22 -3.87
N ALA A 70 14.08 3.70 -4.81
CA ALA A 70 14.02 5.11 -5.17
C ALA A 70 13.58 6.01 -3.99
N ILE A 71 12.56 5.63 -3.21
CA ILE A 71 12.14 6.47 -2.07
C ILE A 71 13.18 6.46 -0.94
N VAL A 72 13.81 5.31 -0.66
CA VAL A 72 14.86 5.23 0.38
C VAL A 72 16.11 6.01 -0.02
N ALA A 73 16.41 6.09 -1.32
CA ALA A 73 17.51 6.88 -1.87
C ALA A 73 17.19 8.37 -2.05
N GLY A 74 15.95 8.81 -1.80
CA GLY A 74 15.51 10.20 -2.02
C GLY A 74 15.26 10.57 -3.49
N GLU A 75 15.18 9.59 -4.39
CA GLU A 75 14.81 9.79 -5.80
C GLU A 75 13.30 9.90 -6.02
N LEU A 76 12.51 9.51 -5.02
CA LEU A 76 11.06 9.70 -4.89
C LEU A 76 10.76 10.30 -3.52
N ASP A 77 9.70 11.10 -3.43
CA ASP A 77 9.28 11.73 -2.17
C ASP A 77 7.98 11.12 -1.64
N ILE A 78 7.06 10.70 -2.53
CA ILE A 78 5.77 10.12 -2.16
C ILE A 78 5.29 9.12 -3.22
N TYR A 79 4.70 8.01 -2.77
CA TYR A 79 4.04 7.02 -3.62
C TYR A 79 3.06 6.16 -2.79
N PRO A 80 2.07 5.50 -3.42
CA PRO A 80 1.18 4.56 -2.74
C PRO A 80 1.86 3.20 -2.51
N GLU A 81 1.82 2.71 -1.28
CA GLU A 81 2.36 1.39 -0.89
C GLU A 81 1.35 0.60 -0.03
N TYR A 82 1.45 -0.72 -0.08
CA TYR A 82 0.59 -1.67 0.62
C TYR A 82 1.24 -2.13 1.92
N THR A 83 0.48 -2.08 3.01
CA THR A 83 0.96 -2.35 4.37
C THR A 83 1.59 -3.74 4.52
N GLY A 84 1.02 -4.75 3.87
CA GLY A 84 1.53 -6.12 3.90
C GLY A 84 2.94 -6.29 3.33
N ASN A 85 3.42 -5.38 2.46
CA ASN A 85 4.79 -5.46 1.95
C ASN A 85 5.86 -5.19 3.03
N GLY A 86 5.46 -4.59 4.17
CA GLY A 86 6.31 -4.44 5.35
C GLY A 86 6.90 -5.77 5.84
N ALA A 87 6.15 -6.87 5.67
CA ALA A 87 6.63 -8.23 5.93
C ALA A 87 7.95 -8.53 5.22
N PHE A 88 8.08 -8.18 3.95
CA PHE A 88 9.26 -8.46 3.13
C PHE A 88 10.34 -7.40 3.31
N PHE A 89 9.95 -6.12 3.46
CA PHE A 89 10.89 -5.02 3.67
C PHE A 89 11.73 -5.23 4.94
N PHE A 90 11.13 -5.84 5.96
CA PHE A 90 11.75 -6.02 7.27
C PHE A 90 12.04 -7.49 7.63
N LYS A 91 11.87 -8.43 6.68
CA LYS A 91 12.16 -9.87 6.84
C LYS A 91 11.44 -10.50 8.02
N ASP A 92 10.13 -10.25 8.10
CA ASP A 92 9.26 -10.61 9.21
C ASP A 92 7.92 -11.19 8.74
N GLU A 93 7.98 -12.07 7.75
CA GLU A 93 6.83 -12.56 6.98
C GLU A 93 5.83 -13.38 7.80
N ASN A 94 6.29 -13.98 8.89
CA ASN A 94 5.48 -14.89 9.70
C ASN A 94 4.71 -14.18 10.82
N ASP A 95 4.91 -12.88 11.03
CA ASP A 95 4.22 -12.17 12.11
C ASP A 95 2.70 -12.06 11.83
N PRO A 96 1.85 -12.47 12.77
CA PRO A 96 0.40 -12.42 12.61
C PRO A 96 -0.17 -10.99 12.45
N ALA A 97 0.57 -9.94 12.83
CA ALA A 97 0.17 -8.55 12.66
C ALA A 97 -0.15 -8.22 11.20
N TRP A 98 0.55 -8.83 10.23
CA TRP A 98 0.29 -8.63 8.80
C TRP A 98 -1.07 -9.15 8.33
N LYS A 99 -1.73 -9.98 9.14
CA LYS A 99 -3.10 -10.49 8.87
C LYS A 99 -4.20 -9.63 9.49
N ASN A 100 -3.83 -8.57 10.20
CA ASN A 100 -4.77 -7.59 10.76
C ASN A 100 -4.46 -6.21 10.16
N ALA A 101 -5.46 -5.58 9.55
CA ALA A 101 -5.26 -4.33 8.82
C ALA A 101 -4.64 -3.21 9.68
N GLN A 102 -5.15 -3.01 10.91
CA GLN A 102 -4.64 -1.97 11.80
C GLN A 102 -3.25 -2.31 12.33
N GLN A 103 -3.03 -3.54 12.79
CA GLN A 103 -1.74 -3.94 13.35
C GLN A 103 -0.64 -3.91 12.29
N GLY A 104 -0.92 -4.40 11.08
CA GLY A 104 0.02 -4.33 9.95
C GLY A 104 0.36 -2.90 9.57
N TYR A 105 -0.63 -2.00 9.51
CA TYR A 105 -0.42 -0.57 9.27
C TYR A 105 0.46 0.08 10.34
N GLU A 106 0.12 -0.06 11.63
CA GLU A 106 0.90 0.56 12.71
C GLU A 106 2.33 0.00 12.76
N LYS A 107 2.48 -1.29 12.48
CA LYS A 107 3.78 -1.95 12.46
C LYS A 107 4.67 -1.44 11.34
N VAL A 108 4.19 -1.41 10.10
CA VAL A 108 5.00 -0.92 8.97
C VAL A 108 5.32 0.56 9.14
N LYS A 109 4.34 1.36 9.58
CA LYS A 109 4.52 2.79 9.87
C LYS A 109 5.66 3.04 10.85
N ARG A 110 5.67 2.31 11.97
CA ARG A 110 6.72 2.42 12.98
C ARG A 110 8.09 2.01 12.43
N LEU A 111 8.17 0.85 11.78
CA LEU A 111 9.44 0.32 11.27
C LEU A 111 10.04 1.22 10.18
N ASP A 112 9.22 1.79 9.30
CA ASP A 112 9.67 2.70 8.26
C ASP A 112 10.11 4.06 8.80
N GLN A 113 9.40 4.58 9.80
CA GLN A 113 9.79 5.80 10.48
C GLN A 113 11.16 5.64 11.17
N GLU A 114 11.36 4.53 11.89
CA GLU A 114 12.57 4.26 12.65
C GLU A 114 13.80 4.03 11.75
N LYS A 115 13.64 3.28 10.65
CA LYS A 115 14.77 2.83 9.82
C LYS A 115 15.08 3.73 8.63
N HIS A 116 14.06 4.38 8.08
CA HIS A 116 14.17 5.09 6.81
C HIS A 116 13.61 6.53 6.87
N GLN A 117 13.10 6.96 8.02
CA GLN A 117 12.43 8.26 8.20
C GLN A 117 11.24 8.45 7.23
N LEU A 118 10.62 7.34 6.82
CA LEU A 118 9.47 7.35 5.92
C LEU A 118 8.17 7.38 6.73
N VAL A 119 7.32 8.35 6.41
CA VAL A 119 6.02 8.54 7.08
C VAL A 119 4.92 7.85 6.29
N TRP A 120 4.22 6.91 6.93
CA TRP A 120 3.00 6.34 6.37
C TRP A 120 1.78 7.22 6.69
N LEU A 121 1.09 7.67 5.64
CA LEU A 121 -0.14 8.46 5.75
C LEU A 121 -1.36 7.57 6.05
N THR A 122 -2.56 8.15 6.02
CA THR A 122 -3.82 7.43 6.23
C THR A 122 -3.99 6.32 5.19
N PRO A 123 -4.21 5.05 5.59
CA PRO A 123 -4.41 3.96 4.66
C PRO A 123 -5.83 3.97 4.08
N ALA A 124 -5.99 3.47 2.86
CA ALA A 124 -7.31 3.24 2.27
C ALA A 124 -8.03 2.07 2.97
N PRO A 125 -9.38 2.08 3.06
CA PRO A 125 -10.16 0.97 3.61
C PRO A 125 -10.35 -0.17 2.58
N ALA A 126 -9.32 -0.45 1.78
CA ALA A 126 -9.32 -1.50 0.76
C ALA A 126 -8.21 -2.51 1.06
N ASN A 127 -8.48 -3.79 0.79
CA ASN A 127 -7.50 -4.86 0.96
C ASN A 127 -7.27 -5.55 -0.38
N ASN A 128 -6.24 -5.10 -1.10
CA ASN A 128 -5.82 -5.71 -2.36
C ASN A 128 -4.99 -6.97 -2.07
N THR A 129 -5.69 -8.05 -1.69
CA THR A 129 -5.11 -9.36 -1.42
C THR A 129 -5.89 -10.44 -2.16
N TRP A 130 -5.29 -11.63 -2.28
CA TRP A 130 -5.94 -12.77 -2.88
C TRP A 130 -7.29 -13.06 -2.20
N THR A 131 -8.32 -13.24 -3.01
CA THR A 131 -9.67 -13.60 -2.56
C THR A 131 -10.40 -14.34 -3.68
N ILE A 132 -11.61 -14.80 -3.39
CA ILE A 132 -12.50 -15.43 -4.37
C ILE A 132 -13.63 -14.44 -4.68
N ALA A 133 -13.71 -14.03 -5.94
CA ALA A 133 -14.86 -13.30 -6.45
C ALA A 133 -15.92 -14.30 -6.96
N VAL A 134 -17.19 -14.00 -6.73
CA VAL A 134 -18.33 -14.78 -7.21
C VAL A 134 -19.20 -13.91 -8.11
N ARG A 135 -20.00 -14.53 -8.98
CA ARG A 135 -20.99 -13.79 -9.78
C ARG A 135 -21.98 -13.07 -8.87
N GLN A 136 -22.37 -11.86 -9.26
CA GLN A 136 -23.27 -11.02 -8.48
C GLN A 136 -24.63 -11.68 -8.24
N ASP A 137 -25.22 -12.33 -9.25
CA ASP A 137 -26.49 -13.04 -9.12
C ASP A 137 -26.44 -14.19 -8.11
N LEU A 138 -25.34 -14.95 -8.09
CA LEU A 138 -25.11 -15.98 -7.08
C LEU A 138 -24.96 -15.38 -5.69
N ALA A 139 -24.19 -14.28 -5.57
CA ALA A 139 -23.94 -13.60 -4.31
C ALA A 139 -25.23 -13.04 -3.68
N GLU A 140 -26.03 -12.32 -4.47
CA GLU A 140 -27.26 -11.69 -4.00
C GLU A 140 -28.31 -12.74 -3.62
N LYS A 141 -28.52 -13.76 -4.48
CA LYS A 141 -29.48 -14.84 -4.24
C LYS A 141 -29.17 -15.62 -2.97
N ASN A 142 -27.89 -15.86 -2.67
CA ASN A 142 -27.46 -16.70 -1.55
C ASN A 142 -26.85 -15.91 -0.39
N LYS A 143 -26.91 -14.58 -0.43
CA LYS A 143 -26.37 -13.65 0.59
C LYS A 143 -24.88 -13.91 0.90
N LEU A 144 -24.06 -14.02 -0.14
CA LEU A 144 -22.63 -14.29 -0.02
C LEU A 144 -21.85 -12.97 0.05
N THR A 145 -21.41 -12.60 1.25
CA THR A 145 -20.61 -11.37 1.48
C THR A 145 -19.20 -11.67 1.95
N SER A 146 -18.93 -12.91 2.36
CA SER A 146 -17.66 -13.34 2.92
C SER A 146 -17.32 -14.77 2.50
N LEU A 147 -16.05 -15.15 2.67
CA LEU A 147 -15.61 -16.54 2.49
C LEU A 147 -16.26 -17.50 3.50
N ALA A 148 -16.71 -17.00 4.66
CA ALA A 148 -17.48 -17.79 5.61
C ALA A 148 -18.89 -18.10 5.07
N ASP A 149 -19.52 -17.14 4.40
CA ASP A 149 -20.81 -17.36 3.72
C ASP A 149 -20.66 -18.34 2.57
N LEU A 150 -19.59 -18.21 1.78
CA LEU A 150 -19.27 -19.16 0.71
C LEU A 150 -19.05 -20.58 1.28
N SER A 151 -18.27 -20.72 2.36
CA SER A 151 -18.09 -22.00 3.05
C SER A 151 -19.42 -22.63 3.48
N ARG A 152 -20.32 -21.82 4.06
CA ARG A 152 -21.66 -22.27 4.46
C ARG A 152 -22.50 -22.71 3.26
N TYR A 153 -22.51 -21.94 2.17
CA TYR A 153 -23.21 -22.28 0.92
C TYR A 153 -22.71 -23.61 0.33
N LEU A 154 -21.40 -23.82 0.27
CA LEU A 154 -20.79 -25.07 -0.21
C LEU A 154 -21.16 -26.26 0.68
N LYS A 155 -21.15 -26.09 2.00
CA LYS A 155 -21.55 -27.14 2.96
C LYS A 155 -23.03 -27.52 2.86
N GLN A 156 -23.87 -26.61 2.37
CA GLN A 156 -25.29 -26.86 2.11
C GLN A 156 -25.55 -27.53 0.74
N GLY A 157 -24.49 -27.91 0.01
CA GLY A 157 -24.60 -28.55 -1.29
C GLY A 157 -24.79 -27.56 -2.45
N GLY A 158 -24.44 -26.29 -2.24
CA GLY A 158 -24.49 -25.27 -3.28
C GLY A 158 -23.58 -25.59 -4.46
N GLU A 159 -24.09 -25.45 -5.68
CA GLU A 159 -23.29 -25.63 -6.89
C GLU A 159 -22.25 -24.51 -7.02
N PHE A 160 -20.99 -24.89 -7.23
CA PHE A 160 -19.89 -23.95 -7.34
C PHE A 160 -18.77 -24.51 -8.20
N LYS A 161 -18.22 -23.67 -9.09
CA LYS A 161 -17.06 -23.99 -9.92
C LYS A 161 -16.11 -22.80 -9.93
N LEU A 162 -14.87 -23.03 -9.51
CA LEU A 162 -13.83 -22.01 -9.45
C LEU A 162 -12.98 -22.05 -10.72
N ALA A 163 -12.84 -20.90 -11.38
CA ALA A 163 -11.78 -20.67 -12.36
C ALA A 163 -10.61 -19.99 -11.63
N ALA A 164 -9.43 -20.60 -11.66
CA ALA A 164 -8.23 -20.10 -11.00
C ALA A 164 -6.98 -20.51 -11.79
N SER A 165 -5.87 -19.80 -11.56
CA SER A 165 -4.56 -20.21 -12.07
C SER A 165 -4.07 -21.46 -11.35
N ALA A 166 -3.18 -22.23 -11.98
CA ALA A 166 -2.54 -23.38 -11.34
C ALA A 166 -1.79 -22.96 -10.05
N GLU A 167 -1.10 -21.81 -10.08
CA GLU A 167 -0.42 -21.26 -8.91
C GLU A 167 -1.37 -21.06 -7.73
N PHE A 168 -2.55 -20.46 -7.94
CA PHE A 168 -3.51 -20.23 -6.87
C PHE A 168 -4.06 -21.54 -6.29
N ILE A 169 -4.20 -22.58 -7.11
CA ILE A 169 -4.70 -23.89 -6.71
C ILE A 169 -3.64 -24.64 -5.87
N GLU A 170 -2.37 -24.57 -6.25
CA GLU A 170 -1.32 -25.44 -5.72
C GLU A 170 -0.53 -24.84 -4.56
N ARG A 171 -0.36 -23.51 -4.52
CA ARG A 171 0.44 -22.86 -3.47
C ARG A 171 -0.19 -23.06 -2.09
N PRO A 172 0.57 -23.51 -1.07
CA PRO A 172 0.03 -23.77 0.27
C PRO A 172 -0.63 -22.56 0.95
N ASP A 173 -0.21 -21.34 0.60
CA ASP A 173 -0.69 -20.07 1.15
C ASP A 173 -1.85 -19.45 0.36
N ALA A 174 -2.32 -20.09 -0.71
CA ALA A 174 -3.42 -19.64 -1.57
C ALA A 174 -4.72 -20.43 -1.32
N LEU A 175 -5.25 -21.14 -2.33
CA LEU A 175 -6.49 -21.93 -2.19
C LEU A 175 -6.48 -22.92 -1.01
N PRO A 176 -5.42 -23.72 -0.78
CA PRO A 176 -5.33 -24.64 0.36
C PRO A 176 -5.48 -23.93 1.72
N ALA A 177 -4.95 -22.70 1.86
CA ALA A 177 -5.10 -21.92 3.08
C ALA A 177 -6.56 -21.47 3.29
N PHE A 178 -7.26 -21.08 2.21
CA PHE A 178 -8.68 -20.78 2.26
C PHE A 178 -9.50 -22.02 2.65
N GLU A 179 -9.26 -23.16 2.00
CA GLU A 179 -9.94 -24.42 2.30
C GLU A 179 -9.78 -24.83 3.76
N LYS A 180 -8.55 -24.78 4.28
CA LYS A 180 -8.26 -25.11 5.68
C LYS A 180 -9.05 -24.23 6.65
N ARG A 181 -9.14 -22.92 6.37
CA ARG A 181 -9.90 -21.96 7.20
C ARG A 181 -11.41 -22.15 7.06
N MET A 182 -11.89 -22.39 5.85
CA MET A 182 -13.32 -22.67 5.59
C MET A 182 -13.77 -23.99 6.24
N ALA A 183 -12.88 -24.98 6.33
CA ALA A 183 -13.09 -26.23 7.04
C ALA A 183 -13.08 -26.03 8.58
N SER A 184 -12.15 -25.24 9.12
CA SER A 184 -11.97 -25.07 10.57
C SER A 184 -13.04 -24.21 11.27
N THR A 185 -13.84 -23.43 10.51
CA THR A 185 -14.88 -22.54 11.08
C THR A 185 -16.16 -23.30 11.51
N SER A 186 -16.07 -24.61 11.79
CA SER A 186 -17.17 -25.41 12.34
C SER A 186 -16.62 -26.44 13.32
N THR A 187 -16.86 -26.22 14.61
CA THR A 187 -16.80 -27.27 15.62
C THR A 187 -17.71 -28.43 15.16
N ARG A 188 -17.11 -29.60 14.95
CA ARG A 188 -17.71 -30.88 14.55
C ARG A 188 -18.62 -30.82 13.31
N THR A 189 -18.17 -31.41 12.21
CA THR A 189 -18.82 -32.56 11.56
C THR A 189 -17.87 -33.10 10.50
N SER A 190 -17.83 -34.43 10.44
CA SER A 190 -17.06 -35.33 9.60
C SER A 190 -16.68 -34.82 8.20
N CYS A 191 -15.42 -35.09 7.88
CA CYS A 191 -14.81 -35.13 6.55
C CYS A 191 -15.81 -35.46 5.42
N CYS A 192 -16.13 -34.47 4.60
CA CYS A 192 -16.56 -34.69 3.22
C CYS A 192 -15.45 -34.15 2.32
N ARG A 193 -14.73 -35.12 1.73
CA ARG A 193 -13.71 -34.94 0.70
C ARG A 193 -14.35 -34.22 -0.48
N TRP A 194 -13.80 -33.07 -0.87
CA TRP A 194 -14.18 -32.31 -2.06
C TRP A 194 -13.98 -33.19 -3.31
N PRO A 195 -15.03 -33.56 -4.08
CA PRO A 195 -14.86 -34.23 -5.35
C PRO A 195 -14.79 -33.16 -6.45
N GLY A 196 -13.60 -32.82 -6.93
CA GLY A 196 -13.49 -31.98 -8.12
C GLY A 196 -12.26 -31.11 -8.26
N ALA A 197 -11.07 -31.68 -8.14
CA ALA A 197 -9.95 -31.19 -8.95
C ALA A 197 -9.91 -32.09 -10.19
N ILE A 198 -10.51 -31.62 -11.30
CA ILE A 198 -10.28 -32.22 -12.61
C ILE A 198 -8.82 -31.93 -12.94
N ARG A 199 -7.95 -32.90 -12.70
CA ARG A 199 -6.65 -32.99 -13.37
C ARG A 199 -6.95 -33.17 -14.86
N ARG A 200 -6.30 -32.37 -15.70
CA ARG A 200 -5.84 -32.91 -16.98
C ARG A 200 -4.51 -33.60 -16.73
#